data_AF-A0A420MVY6-F1
#
_entry.id   AF-A0A420MVY6-F1
#
_cell.length_a   1.000
_cell.length_b   1.000
_cell.length_c   1.000
_cell.angle_alpha   90.00
_cell.angle_beta   90.00
_cell.angle_gamma   90.00
#
_symmetry.space_group_name_H-M   'P 1'
#
loop_
_entity.id
_entity.type
_entity.pdbx_description
1 polymer ?
#
loop_
_entity_poly.entity_id
_entity_poly.type
_entity_poly.pdbx_seq_one_letter_code
_entity_poly.pdbx_strand_id
1 'polypeptide(L)'
;MPKPSETGVFTRTGNTAGNQEKVEKLASQWKGKGIEITVGPKRITFITPPGLQSRGEYSAKNFRAQMENDGLWEDWKVETLLVVKNLSCSEGQVSRH
;
A
#
# COMPACT_ATOMS: atom_id res chain seq x y z
N MET A 1 -12.40 1.55 -20.63
CA MET A 1 -11.00 1.48 -20.15
C MET A 1 -10.99 0.79 -18.79
N PRO A 2 -10.08 -0.16 -18.52
CA PRO A 2 -9.91 -0.71 -17.17
C PRO A 2 -9.45 0.41 -16.22
N LYS A 3 -9.96 0.39 -14.98
CA LYS A 3 -9.54 1.35 -13.96
C LYS A 3 -8.05 1.18 -13.67
N PRO A 4 -7.27 2.27 -13.55
CA PRO A 4 -5.84 2.19 -13.27
C PRO A 4 -5.55 1.54 -11.92
N SER A 5 -4.31 1.07 -11.75
CA SER A 5 -3.77 0.57 -10.49
C SER A 5 -3.91 1.64 -9.40
N GLU A 6 -4.22 1.21 -8.19
CA GLU A 6 -4.32 2.10 -7.02
C GLU A 6 -3.19 1.81 -6.04
N THR A 7 -2.55 2.88 -5.56
CA THR A 7 -1.55 2.80 -4.51
C THR A 7 -2.16 3.28 -3.20
N GLY A 8 -2.03 2.50 -2.13
CA GLY A 8 -2.33 2.90 -0.76
C GLY A 8 -1.04 3.00 0.05
N VAL A 9 -0.91 4.02 0.91
CA VAL A 9 0.31 4.22 1.70
C VAL A 9 -0.03 4.44 3.17
N PHE A 10 0.66 3.70 4.05
CA PHE A 10 0.71 3.98 5.49
C PHE A 10 2.07 4.56 5.83
N THR A 11 2.12 5.57 6.70
CA THR A 11 3.36 6.24 7.10
C THR A 11 3.68 5.89 8.56
N ARG A 12 4.95 5.70 8.88
CA ARG A 12 5.40 5.49 10.24
C ARG A 12 5.50 6.84 10.94
N THR A 13 4.93 6.95 12.13
CA THR A 13 5.04 8.16 12.99
C THR A 13 5.87 7.92 14.24
N GLY A 14 6.09 6.67 14.63
CA GLY A 14 7.01 6.31 15.71
C GLY A 14 8.49 6.35 15.27
N ASN A 15 9.36 6.80 16.17
CA ASN A 15 10.83 6.76 15.99
C ASN A 15 11.44 5.39 16.31
N THR A 16 10.67 4.46 16.87
CA THR A 16 11.13 3.15 17.31
C THR A 16 11.06 2.14 16.17
N ALA A 17 12.22 1.58 15.77
CA ALA A 17 12.32 0.51 14.77
C ALA A 17 11.59 -0.80 15.14
N GLY A 18 11.15 -0.93 16.40
CA GLY A 18 10.94 -2.19 17.14
C GLY A 18 9.96 -3.21 16.58
N ASN A 19 9.12 -2.85 15.60
CA ASN A 19 8.10 -3.76 15.06
C ASN A 19 8.23 -4.02 13.55
N GLN A 20 9.31 -3.57 12.92
CA GLN A 20 9.52 -3.71 11.47
C GLN A 20 9.44 -5.17 10.99
N GLU A 21 10.20 -6.08 11.62
CA GLU A 21 10.22 -7.50 11.23
C GLU A 21 8.84 -8.15 11.35
N LYS A 22 8.06 -7.77 12.38
CA LYS A 22 6.69 -8.28 12.59
C LYS A 22 5.76 -7.79 11.49
N VAL A 23 5.87 -6.52 11.11
CA VAL A 23 5.08 -5.92 10.02
C VAL A 23 5.47 -6.51 8.67
N GLU A 24 6.75 -6.79 8.43
CA GLU A 24 7.24 -7.48 7.21
C GLU A 24 6.74 -8.93 7.12
N LYS A 25 6.75 -9.67 8.25
CA LYS A 25 6.15 -11.01 8.34
C LYS A 25 4.66 -10.96 8.06
N LEU A 26 3.93 -10.00 8.65
CA LEU A 26 2.51 -9.80 8.39
C LEU A 26 2.28 -9.47 6.90
N ALA A 27 3.00 -8.52 6.32
CA ALA A 27 2.85 -8.15 4.91
C ALA A 27 3.07 -9.34 3.97
N SER A 28 4.03 -10.21 4.30
CA SER A 28 4.31 -11.43 3.54
C SER A 28 3.13 -12.42 3.55
N GLN A 29 2.35 -12.50 4.62
CA GLN A 29 1.12 -13.31 4.67
C GLN A 29 0.04 -12.78 3.72
N TRP A 30 0.03 -11.47 3.46
CA TRP A 30 -0.97 -10.82 2.60
C TRP A 30 -0.53 -10.72 1.13
N LYS A 31 0.78 -10.84 0.83
CA LYS A 31 1.39 -10.75 -0.51
C LYS A 31 0.83 -11.78 -1.52
N GLY A 32 0.17 -12.85 -1.06
CA GLY A 32 -0.43 -13.89 -1.92
C GLY A 32 -1.81 -13.58 -2.51
N LYS A 33 -2.43 -12.42 -2.21
CA LYS A 33 -3.83 -12.12 -2.61
C LYS A 33 -3.96 -11.26 -3.88
N GLY A 34 -2.92 -11.20 -4.71
CA GLY A 34 -2.90 -10.39 -5.94
C GLY A 34 -2.77 -8.89 -5.68
N ILE A 35 -2.25 -8.51 -4.51
CA ILE A 35 -1.93 -7.14 -4.12
C ILE A 35 -0.50 -7.17 -3.65
N GLU A 36 0.31 -6.26 -4.17
CA GLU A 36 1.71 -6.14 -3.77
C GLU A 36 1.79 -5.25 -2.53
N ILE A 37 2.50 -5.72 -1.51
CA ILE A 37 2.69 -5.00 -0.25
C ILE A 37 4.20 -4.89 -0.01
N THR A 38 4.67 -3.66 0.16
CA THR A 38 6.06 -3.32 0.40
C THR A 38 6.18 -2.57 1.71
N VAL A 39 6.88 -3.15 2.68
CA VAL A 39 7.16 -2.52 3.97
C VAL A 39 8.55 -1.91 3.90
N GLY A 40 8.62 -0.58 3.95
CA GLY A 40 9.85 0.18 4.06
C GLY A 40 10.03 0.73 5.48
N PRO A 41 11.20 1.30 5.80
CA PRO A 41 11.52 1.77 7.16
C PRO A 41 10.57 2.86 7.69
N LYS A 42 9.94 3.63 6.79
CA LYS A 42 9.04 4.74 7.11
C LYS A 42 7.64 4.61 6.50
N ARG A 43 7.42 3.68 5.56
CA ARG A 43 6.18 3.61 4.79
C ARG A 43 5.83 2.17 4.44
N ILE A 44 4.55 1.82 4.51
CA ILE A 44 4.01 0.59 3.95
C ILE A 44 3.22 0.97 2.71
N THR A 45 3.52 0.33 1.59
CA THR A 45 2.89 0.61 0.29
C THR A 45 2.09 -0.59 -0.15
N PHE A 46 0.85 -0.35 -0.59
CA PHE A 46 -0.07 -1.33 -1.15
C PHE A 46 -0.27 -0.97 -2.62
N ILE A 47 0.07 -1.86 -3.53
CA ILE A 47 -0.15 -1.67 -4.96
C ILE A 47 -1.22 -2.67 -5.39
N THR A 48 -2.37 -2.12 -5.76
CA THR A 48 -3.54 -2.89 -6.21
C THR A 48 -3.59 -2.88 -7.73
N PRO A 49 -3.55 -4.04 -8.39
CA PRO A 49 -3.67 -4.12 -9.85
C PRO A 49 -5.02 -3.60 -10.37
N PRO A 50 -5.08 -3.19 -11.65
CA PRO A 50 -6.31 -2.85 -12.34
C PRO A 50 -7.38 -3.94 -12.18
N GLY A 51 -8.62 -3.55 -11.86
CA GLY A 51 -9.74 -4.48 -11.69
C GLY A 51 -9.81 -5.20 -10.34
N LEU A 52 -8.84 -4.97 -9.45
CA LEU A 52 -8.81 -5.54 -8.10
C LEU A 52 -9.00 -4.50 -6.98
N GLN A 53 -9.50 -3.29 -7.29
CA GLN A 53 -9.65 -2.19 -6.32
C GLN A 53 -10.37 -2.62 -5.03
N SER A 54 -11.51 -3.30 -5.14
CA SER A 54 -12.27 -3.77 -3.96
C SER A 54 -11.47 -4.75 -3.10
N ARG A 55 -10.59 -5.54 -3.73
CA ARG A 55 -9.68 -6.46 -3.03
C ARG A 55 -8.53 -5.71 -2.38
N GLY A 56 -8.03 -4.66 -3.04
CA GLY A 56 -7.04 -3.70 -2.52
C GLY A 56 -7.52 -3.04 -1.24
N GLU A 57 -8.71 -2.44 -1.31
CA GLU A 57 -9.35 -1.79 -0.16
C GLU A 57 -9.60 -2.77 0.98
N TYR A 58 -10.14 -3.97 0.66
CA TYR A 58 -10.33 -5.03 1.66
C TYR A 58 -9.00 -5.41 2.33
N SER A 59 -7.92 -5.58 1.56
CA SER A 59 -6.63 -6.01 2.11
C SER A 59 -6.00 -4.91 2.96
N ALA A 60 -6.06 -3.65 2.54
CA ALA A 60 -5.56 -2.53 3.33
C ALA A 60 -6.32 -2.38 4.66
N LYS A 61 -7.66 -2.50 4.65
CA LYS A 61 -8.48 -2.45 5.87
C LYS A 61 -8.19 -3.59 6.83
N ASN A 62 -8.12 -4.83 6.34
CA ASN A 62 -7.85 -5.98 7.20
C ASN A 62 -6.40 -6.02 7.69
N PHE A 63 -5.44 -5.60 6.86
CA PHE A 63 -4.05 -5.47 7.28
C PHE A 63 -3.92 -4.48 8.44
N ARG A 64 -4.59 -3.32 8.33
CA ARG A 64 -4.67 -2.36 9.43
C ARG A 64 -5.31 -2.98 10.68
N ALA A 65 -6.47 -3.62 10.56
CA ALA A 65 -7.15 -4.22 11.70
C ALA A 65 -6.28 -5.28 12.41
N GLN A 66 -5.52 -6.07 11.65
CA GLN A 66 -4.56 -7.03 12.22
C GLN A 66 -3.41 -6.32 12.93
N MET A 67 -2.84 -5.25 12.35
CA MET A 67 -1.82 -4.44 13.04
C MET A 67 -2.34 -3.78 14.32
N GLU A 68 -3.59 -3.32 14.34
CA GLU A 68 -4.24 -2.77 15.53
C GLU A 68 -4.39 -3.86 16.61
N ASN A 69 -4.86 -5.05 16.23
CA ASN A 69 -5.01 -6.19 17.16
C ASN A 69 -3.67 -6.67 17.73
N ASP A 70 -2.62 -6.66 16.91
CA ASP A 70 -1.28 -7.10 17.31
C ASP A 70 -0.48 -5.98 18.03
N GLY A 71 -1.09 -4.81 18.25
CA GLY A 71 -0.45 -3.66 18.89
C GLY A 71 0.67 -3.02 18.07
N LEU A 72 0.76 -3.35 16.78
CA LEU A 72 1.79 -2.84 15.86
C LEU A 72 1.41 -1.47 15.30
N TRP A 73 0.11 -1.15 15.25
CA TRP A 73 -0.41 0.07 14.60
C TRP A 73 0.01 1.38 15.26
N GLU A 74 0.29 1.38 16.57
CA GLU A 74 0.67 2.59 17.32
C GLU A 74 1.93 3.28 16.73
N ASP A 75 2.84 2.49 16.15
CA ASP A 75 4.04 2.98 15.45
C ASP A 75 3.74 3.55 14.05
N TRP A 76 2.59 3.21 13.46
CA TRP A 76 2.20 3.47 12.07
C TRP A 76 0.88 4.27 11.99
N LYS A 77 0.93 5.60 12.00
CA LYS A 77 -0.27 6.42 11.78
C LYS A 77 -0.55 6.67 10.29
N VAL A 78 -1.82 6.73 9.94
CA VAL A 78 -2.26 7.15 8.61
C VAL A 78 -2.02 8.64 8.46
N GLU A 79 -1.09 9.04 7.60
CA GLU A 79 -1.03 10.44 7.17
C GLU A 79 -1.95 10.68 5.96
N THR A 80 -2.04 9.76 5.00
CA THR A 80 -3.05 9.84 3.93
C THR A 80 -3.12 8.53 3.15
N LEU A 81 -4.33 8.01 2.93
CA LEU A 81 -4.60 7.02 1.88
C LEU A 81 -4.60 7.77 0.54
N LEU A 82 -3.41 8.16 0.09
CA LEU A 82 -3.21 8.81 -1.20
C LEU A 82 -3.49 7.79 -2.29
N VAL A 83 -4.75 7.72 -2.75
CA VAL A 83 -5.10 7.03 -3.98
C VAL A 83 -4.42 7.79 -5.11
N VAL A 84 -3.17 7.46 -5.38
CA VAL A 84 -2.50 7.88 -6.60
C VAL A 84 -3.15 7.07 -7.71
N LYS A 85 -4.30 7.55 -8.22
CA LYS A 85 -4.76 7.17 -9.55
C LYS A 85 -3.59 7.53 -10.45
N ASN A 86 -2.91 6.54 -11.00
CA ASN A 86 -1.96 6.78 -12.08
C ASN A 86 -2.74 7.53 -13.17
N LEU A 87 -2.63 8.87 -13.14
CA LEU A 87 -2.93 9.72 -14.28
C LEU A 87 -1.95 9.22 -15.32
N SER A 88 -2.53 8.50 -16.29
CA SER A 88 -1.88 7.99 -17.48
C SER A 88 -0.73 8.92 -17.87
N CYS A 89 0.51 8.45 -17.76
CA CYS A 89 1.61 9.07 -18.48
C CYS A 89 1.34 8.84 -19.97
N SER A 90 0.52 9.71 -20.56
CA SER A 90 0.51 9.94 -22.00
C SER A 90 1.61 10.94 -22.30
N GLU A 91 2.87 10.54 -22.08
CA GLU A 91 4.01 11.27 -22.64
C GLU A 91 4.07 10.98 -24.14
N GLY A 92 3.60 11.95 -24.91
CA GLY A 92 4.25 12.42 -26.12
C GLY A 92 4.38 11.44 -27.29
N GLN A 93 3.32 11.28 -28.09
CA GLN A 93 3.55 11.23 -29.54
C GLN A 93 3.80 12.65 -30.05
N VAL A 94 5.05 13.12 -29.94
CA VAL A 94 5.59 14.10 -30.89
C VAL A 94 6.38 13.30 -31.91
N SER A 95 5.67 12.78 -32.92
CA SER A 95 6.32 12.30 -34.13
C SER A 95 6.47 13.52 -35.06
N ARG A 96 7.66 14.13 -35.03
CA ARG A 96 8.13 14.90 -36.18
C ARG A 96 8.60 13.89 -37.22
N HIS A 97 7.98 13.86 -38.39
CA HIS A 97 8.63 13.91 -39.69
C HIS A 97 7.60 14.06 -40.80
#